data_AF-A0A3F3H3C0-F1
#
_entry.id   AF-A0A3F3H3C0-F1
#
_cell.length_a   1.000
_cell.length_b   1.000
_cell.length_c   1.000
_cell.angle_alpha   90.00
_cell.angle_beta   90.00
_cell.angle_gamma   90.00
#
_symmetry.space_group_name_H-M   'P 1'
#
loop_
_entity.id
_entity.type
_entity.pdbx_description
1 polymer ?
#
loop_
_entity_poly.entity_id
_entity_poly.type
_entity_poly.pdbx_seq_one_letter_code
_entity_poly.pdbx_strand_id
1 'polypeptide(L)'
;MMSLRALIPVRVGALAIDVYEGEAGIFDLDWSDKEFPDSRLADLIDRDNVLVTPHVAFYTTTSITEMVHQSMDAAVAFAKGEESAVEVKF
;
A
#
# COMPACT_ATOMS: atom_id res chain seq x y z
N MET A 1 7.11 -10.37 3.67
CA MET A 1 7.36 -9.47 4.81
C MET A 1 8.86 -9.19 4.86
N MET A 2 9.31 -8.02 4.38
CA MET A 2 10.74 -7.68 4.27
C MET A 2 11.16 -6.92 5.54
N SER A 3 11.94 -7.57 6.41
CA SER A 3 12.42 -6.97 7.66
C SER A 3 13.53 -5.95 7.39
N LEU A 4 13.34 -4.72 7.85
CA LEU A 4 14.29 -3.60 7.69
C LEU A 4 15.67 -3.84 8.33
N ARG A 5 15.85 -4.91 9.11
CA ARG A 5 17.15 -5.31 9.69
C ARG A 5 18.20 -5.73 8.65
N ALA A 6 17.83 -5.93 7.40
CA ALA A 6 18.77 -6.27 6.33
C ALA A 6 19.54 -5.07 5.76
N LEU A 7 19.24 -3.82 6.17
CA LEU A 7 19.77 -2.63 5.47
C LEU A 7 20.99 -1.96 6.10
N ILE A 8 21.73 -2.61 7.00
CA ILE A 8 23.08 -2.13 7.37
C ILE A 8 23.96 -3.37 7.65
N PRO A 9 25.00 -3.71 6.85
CA PRO A 9 25.74 -2.91 5.86
C PRO A 9 25.93 -3.56 4.45
N VAL A 10 25.93 -2.72 3.40
CA VAL A 10 26.53 -2.95 2.05
C VAL A 10 26.00 -4.14 1.21
N ARG A 11 24.95 -3.93 0.38
CA ARG A 11 24.85 -4.47 -1.00
C ARG A 11 23.66 -3.99 -1.87
N VAL A 12 23.01 -2.87 -1.58
CA VAL A 12 21.87 -2.40 -2.39
C VAL A 12 22.18 -1.02 -2.95
N GLY A 13 22.25 -0.90 -4.28
CA GLY A 13 22.57 0.37 -4.96
C GLY A 13 21.42 1.38 -4.93
N ALA A 14 20.19 0.89 -5.03
CA ALA A 14 18.97 1.68 -4.89
C ALA A 14 17.82 0.80 -4.36
N LEU A 15 16.83 1.42 -3.70
CA LEU A 15 15.68 0.75 -3.11
C LEU A 15 14.39 1.45 -3.58
N ALA A 16 13.41 0.68 -4.02
CA ALA A 16 12.05 1.18 -4.21
C ALA A 16 11.10 0.37 -3.32
N ILE A 17 10.34 1.03 -2.45
CA ILE A 17 9.36 0.39 -1.56
C ILE A 17 8.00 1.07 -1.69
N ASP A 18 6.96 0.27 -1.79
CA ASP A 18 5.56 0.73 -1.77
C ASP A 18 4.87 0.47 -0.42
N VAL A 19 5.50 -0.34 0.44
CA VAL A 19 4.98 -0.71 1.76
C VAL A 19 6.07 -0.56 2.82
N TYR A 20 5.66 -0.21 4.03
CA TYR A 20 6.54 -0.01 5.17
C TYR A 20 5.93 -0.58 6.45
N GLU A 21 6.77 -1.28 7.23
CA GLU A 21 6.35 -1.79 8.54
C GLU A 21 6.12 -0.62 9.51
N GLY A 22 4.86 -0.43 9.92
CA GLY A 22 4.45 0.72 10.73
C GLY A 22 3.80 1.85 9.92
N GLU A 23 3.45 1.63 8.65
CA GLU A 23 2.78 2.64 7.81
C GLU A 23 1.36 3.03 8.26
N ALA A 24 0.72 2.19 9.08
CA ALA A 24 -0.65 2.42 9.54
C ALA A 24 -0.76 3.73 10.33
N GLY A 25 -1.61 4.63 9.86
CA GLY A 25 -1.76 5.97 10.45
C GLY A 25 -0.69 6.98 10.03
N ILE A 26 0.16 6.64 9.05
CA ILE A 26 1.13 7.55 8.43
C ILE A 26 0.86 7.68 6.93
N PHE A 27 0.79 6.56 6.20
CA PHE A 27 0.47 6.54 4.78
C PHE A 27 -1.01 6.97 4.56
N ASP A 28 -1.29 7.50 3.37
CA ASP A 28 -2.60 8.06 2.96
C ASP A 28 -3.04 9.31 3.75
N LEU A 29 -2.13 9.95 4.50
CA LEU A 29 -2.38 11.19 5.24
C LEU A 29 -1.46 12.33 4.78
N ASP A 30 -1.98 13.56 4.86
CA ASP A 30 -1.21 14.77 4.58
C ASP A 30 -0.47 15.30 5.82
N TRP A 31 0.85 15.36 5.71
CA TRP A 31 1.80 15.80 6.74
C TRP A 31 2.53 17.11 6.37
N SER A 32 2.16 17.79 5.28
CA SER A 32 2.91 18.94 4.74
C SER A 32 3.13 20.08 5.74
N ASP A 33 2.15 20.33 6.61
CA ASP A 33 2.18 21.40 7.63
C ASP A 33 2.23 20.85 9.08
N LYS A 34 2.69 19.61 9.26
CA LYS A 34 2.70 18.91 10.56
C LYS A 34 4.06 18.32 10.85
N GLU A 35 4.30 18.00 12.12
CA GLU A 35 5.45 17.18 12.49
C GLU A 35 5.26 15.76 11.97
N PHE A 36 6.25 15.24 11.25
CA PHE A 36 6.21 13.89 10.70
C PHE A 36 6.50 12.86 11.80
N PRO A 37 5.64 11.84 11.99
CA PRO A 37 5.65 11.02 13.20
C PRO A 37 6.74 9.92 13.24
N ASP A 38 7.37 9.58 12.12
CA ASP A 38 8.36 8.51 12.04
C ASP A 38 9.68 9.00 11.42
N SER A 39 10.68 9.22 12.27
CA SER A 39 12.00 9.69 11.85
C SER A 39 12.76 8.69 10.96
N ARG A 40 12.49 7.38 11.08
CA ARG A 40 13.15 6.35 10.24
C ARG A 40 12.58 6.37 8.83
N LEU A 41 11.27 6.54 8.71
CA LEU A 41 10.62 6.67 7.42
C LEU A 41 10.96 8.02 6.76
N ALA A 42 11.05 9.10 7.53
CA ALA A 42 11.53 10.39 7.03
C ALA A 42 12.95 10.28 6.44
N ASP A 43 13.88 9.64 7.16
CA ASP A 43 15.24 9.38 6.66
C ASP A 43 15.25 8.54 5.37
N LEU A 44 14.31 7.60 5.20
CA LEU A 44 14.20 6.82 3.97
C LEU A 44 13.68 7.63 2.80
N ILE A 45 12.72 8.55 3.03
CA ILE A 45 12.14 9.40 2.00
C ILE A 45 13.18 10.39 1.45
N ASP A 46 14.07 10.90 2.31
CA ASP A 46 15.06 11.91 1.95
C ASP A 46 16.31 11.37 1.21
N ARG A 47 16.47 10.05 1.10
CA ARG A 47 17.64 9.44 0.45
C ARG A 47 17.51 9.43 -1.08
N ASP A 48 18.50 9.99 -1.78
CA ASP A 48 18.57 10.01 -3.24
C ASP A 48 18.47 8.64 -3.93
N ASN A 49 18.88 7.57 -3.23
CA ASN A 49 18.84 6.20 -3.75
C ASN A 49 17.65 5.39 -3.24
N VAL A 50 16.65 6.03 -2.64
CA VAL A 50 15.43 5.40 -2.14
C VAL A 50 14.20 6.08 -2.75
N LEU A 51 13.32 5.28 -3.33
CA LEU A 51 11.99 5.70 -3.76
C LEU A 51 10.95 5.07 -2.83
N VAL A 52 10.21 5.91 -2.12
CA VAL A 52 9.09 5.47 -1.29
C VAL A 52 7.80 5.92 -1.95
N THR A 53 6.87 4.99 -2.17
CA THR A 53 5.50 5.29 -2.60
C THR A 53 4.52 4.83 -1.53
N PRO A 54 3.46 5.60 -1.23
CA PRO A 54 2.60 5.32 -0.07
C PRO A 54 1.49 4.31 -0.41
N HIS A 55 1.85 3.04 -0.61
CA HIS A 55 0.91 1.95 -0.89
C HIS A 55 0.03 2.20 -2.13
N VAL A 56 0.64 2.67 -3.22
CA VAL A 56 -0.07 3.07 -4.45
C VAL A 56 0.28 2.17 -5.65
N ALA A 57 0.98 1.05 -5.46
CA ALA A 57 1.24 0.11 -6.55
C ALA A 57 -0.05 -0.42 -7.20
N PHE A 58 -1.15 -0.49 -6.45
CA PHE A 58 -2.46 -0.89 -6.98
C PHE A 58 -3.21 0.24 -7.69
N TYR A 59 -2.77 1.50 -7.58
CA TYR A 59 -3.51 2.68 -8.01
C TYR A 59 -3.39 2.91 -9.52
N THR A 60 -3.94 1.99 -10.31
CA THR A 60 -3.98 2.03 -11.77
C THR A 60 -5.42 2.10 -12.27
N THR A 61 -5.63 2.67 -13.46
CA THR A 61 -6.97 2.73 -14.08
C THR A 61 -7.62 1.34 -14.18
N THR A 62 -6.84 0.32 -14.56
CA THR A 62 -7.33 -1.06 -14.67
C THR A 62 -7.74 -1.61 -13.31
N SER A 63 -6.87 -1.51 -12.30
CA SER A 63 -7.16 -2.04 -10.96
C SER A 63 -8.38 -1.37 -10.34
N ILE A 64 -8.50 -0.05 -10.41
CA ILE A 64 -9.65 0.67 -9.88
C ILE A 64 -10.94 0.32 -10.63
N THR A 65 -10.88 0.18 -11.95
CA THR A 65 -12.03 -0.26 -12.77
C THR A 65 -12.51 -1.65 -12.34
N GLU A 66 -11.59 -2.60 -12.18
CA GLU A 66 -11.90 -3.97 -11.74
C GLU A 66 -12.44 -4.01 -10.30
N MET A 67 -11.88 -3.22 -9.39
CA MET A 67 -12.40 -3.11 -8.03
C MET A 67 -13.86 -2.68 -8.02
N VAL A 68 -14.25 -1.71 -8.87
CA VAL A 68 -15.64 -1.28 -9.00
C VAL A 68 -16.51 -2.39 -9.59
N HIS A 69 -16.11 -2.99 -10.71
CA HIS A 69 -16.90 -4.03 -11.37
C HIS A 69 -17.12 -5.25 -10.47
N GLN A 70 -16.04 -5.82 -9.93
CA GLN A 70 -16.13 -7.03 -9.11
C GLN A 70 -16.91 -6.81 -7.82
N SER A 71 -16.77 -5.64 -7.18
CA SER A 71 -17.55 -5.31 -5.98
C SER A 71 -19.04 -5.20 -6.29
N MET A 72 -19.41 -4.56 -7.40
CA MET A 72 -20.80 -4.38 -7.80
C MET A 72 -21.43 -5.69 -8.28
N ASP A 73 -20.71 -6.49 -9.07
CA ASP A 73 -21.17 -7.79 -9.54
C ASP A 73 -21.42 -8.74 -8.36
N ALA A 74 -20.51 -8.77 -7.37
CA ALA A 74 -20.70 -9.54 -6.15
C ALA A 74 -21.91 -9.06 -5.34
N ALA A 75 -22.11 -7.74 -5.22
CA ALA A 75 -23.25 -7.17 -4.52
C ALA A 75 -24.59 -7.52 -5.21
N VAL A 76 -24.62 -7.51 -6.54
CA VAL A 76 -25.80 -7.90 -7.33
C VAL A 76 -26.09 -9.40 -7.20
N ALA A 77 -25.08 -10.26 -7.28
CA ALA A 77 -25.24 -11.70 -7.06
C ALA A 77 -25.82 -11.97 -5.66
N PHE A 78 -25.26 -11.35 -4.63
CA PHE A 78 -25.76 -11.45 -3.27
C PHE A 78 -27.22 -10.99 -3.15
N ALA A 79 -27.57 -9.85 -3.74
CA ALA A 79 -28.95 -9.33 -3.72
C ALA A 79 -29.97 -10.26 -4.41
N LYS A 80 -29.53 -11.09 -5.35
CA LYS A 80 -30.35 -12.11 -6.02
C LYS A 80 -30.38 -13.44 -5.28
N GLY A 81 -29.62 -13.60 -4.20
CA GLY A 81 -29.41 -14.89 -3.54
C GLY A 81 -28.56 -15.86 -4.36
N GLU A 82 -27.77 -15.34 -5.30
CA GLU A 82 -26.79 -16.11 -6.07
C GLU A 82 -25.44 -16.11 -5.32
N GLU A 83 -24.67 -17.19 -5.48
CA GLU A 83 -23.33 -17.29 -4.91
C GLU A 83 -22.33 -16.49 -5.76
N SER A 84 -21.54 -15.62 -5.14
CA SER A 84 -20.46 -14.90 -5.82
C SER A 84 -19.16 -15.69 -5.76
N ALA A 85 -18.37 -15.68 -6.83
CA ALA A 85 -17.06 -16.34 -6.86
C ALA A 85 -16.06 -15.77 -5.82
N VAL A 86 -16.33 -14.58 -5.29
CA VAL A 86 -15.50 -13.87 -4.31
C VAL A 86 -16.14 -13.79 -2.93
N GLU A 87 -17.14 -14.63 -2.63
CA GLU A 87 -17.76 -14.68 -1.32
C GLU A 87 -16.78 -15.16 -0.22
N VAL A 88 -16.68 -14.40 0.86
CA VAL A 88 -15.90 -14.76 2.05
C VAL A 88 -16.81 -15.50 3.03
N LYS A 89 -16.51 -16.78 3.29
CA LYS A 89 -17.23 -17.61 4.25
C LYS A 89 -16.51 -17.59 5.60
N PHE A 90 -17.25 -17.30 6.66
CA PHE A 90 -16.75 -17.23 8.05
C PHE A 90 -17.09 -18.49 8.83
#